data_AF-B8HRH0-F1
#
_entry.id   AF-B8HRH0-F1
#
_cell.length_a   1.000
_cell.length_b   1.000
_cell.length_c   1.000
_cell.angle_alpha   90.00
_cell.angle_beta   90.00
_cell.angle_gamma   90.00
#
_symmetry.space_group_name_H-M   'P 1'
#
loop_
_entity.id
_entity.type
_entity.pdbx_description
1 polymer ?
#
loop_
_entity_poly.entity_id
_entity_poly.type
_entity_poly.pdbx_seq_one_letter_code
_entity_poly.pdbx_strand_id
1 'polypeptide(L)'
;MVVTLDDTKRLAIASKLADMKELQNLLIANEEMFISASTDNEITQRFRDMLEDDRKNLGILDTVMVQYGVKAEPREVISQMVQKVQEMMQGNKLNLFEKVFQHELLKHQQVMSGLIIHKAAQVVGADIEAAITPLNTINFENRAHQEQLKGVLEILGVRELTGQEAQQGIWARVQDAVAALTGVAGSVMTQTSDKGDMNLQDVLRMDHQKVRVLFAEIEGSRDMQKRQEFFGQLYKDLRAHALAEDDIAYPAVRGKYPESDLQELYNEQDSWLPILDQLRSMDLMSEQFMNIIRQLRDSVEDHVRQEENTFFAALRDNFSSSQLEQLASRFKAKKSQIQDEMAAMR
;
A
#
# COMPACT_ATOMS: atom_id res chain seq x y z
N MET A 1 -6.01 -1.72 47.71
CA MET A 1 -7.12 -1.24 46.84
C MET A 1 -7.54 -2.40 45.96
N VAL A 2 -8.84 -2.65 45.81
CA VAL A 2 -9.34 -3.67 44.86
C VAL A 2 -9.14 -3.07 43.47
N VAL A 3 -8.27 -3.69 42.66
CA VAL A 3 -8.03 -3.30 41.27
C VAL A 3 -9.32 -3.52 40.49
N THR A 4 -9.84 -2.49 39.84
CA THR A 4 -11.06 -2.62 39.03
C THR A 4 -10.74 -3.31 37.70
N LEU A 5 -11.77 -3.82 37.00
CA LEU A 5 -11.59 -4.37 35.66
C LEU A 5 -11.02 -3.33 34.68
N ASP A 6 -11.37 -2.05 34.87
CA ASP A 6 -10.84 -0.94 34.06
C ASP A 6 -9.34 -0.72 34.31
N ASP A 7 -8.92 -0.74 35.57
CA ASP A 7 -7.49 -0.64 35.94
C ASP A 7 -6.65 -1.78 35.33
N THR A 8 -7.22 -2.98 35.26
CA THR A 8 -6.56 -4.15 34.67
C THR A 8 -6.40 -4.00 33.16
N LYS A 9 -7.43 -3.50 32.45
CA LYS A 9 -7.37 -3.21 31.01
C LYS A 9 -6.37 -2.09 30.73
N ARG A 10 -6.38 -1.03 31.54
CA ARG A 10 -5.45 0.09 31.38
C ARG A 10 -3.99 -0.33 31.60
N LEU A 11 -3.72 -1.17 32.60
CA LEU A 11 -2.40 -1.73 32.84
C LEU A 11 -1.94 -2.65 31.70
N ALA A 12 -2.85 -3.43 31.11
CA ALA A 12 -2.53 -4.29 29.97
C ALA A 12 -2.09 -3.48 28.74
N ILE A 13 -2.76 -2.37 28.44
CA ILE A 13 -2.36 -1.44 27.38
C ILE A 13 -1.00 -0.79 27.72
N ALA A 14 -0.79 -0.33 28.96
CA ALA A 14 0.50 0.22 29.39
C ALA A 14 1.65 -0.77 29.15
N SER A 15 1.45 -2.04 29.54
CA SER A 15 2.44 -3.09 29.37
C SER A 15 2.74 -3.37 27.89
N LYS A 16 1.71 -3.32 27.03
CA LYS A 16 1.89 -3.45 25.57
C LYS A 16 2.62 -2.28 24.93
N LEU A 17 2.40 -1.05 25.40
CA LEU A 17 3.17 0.12 24.98
C LEU A 17 4.65 -0.03 25.37
N ALA A 18 4.92 -0.52 26.58
CA ALA A 18 6.28 -0.79 27.05
C ALA A 18 6.97 -1.89 26.21
N ASP A 19 6.26 -2.98 25.88
CA ASP A 19 6.76 -4.01 24.96
C ASP A 19 7.11 -3.43 23.58
N MET A 20 6.22 -2.59 23.02
CA MET A 20 6.47 -1.92 21.73
C MET A 20 7.71 -1.02 21.79
N LYS A 21 7.94 -0.36 22.92
CA LYS A 21 9.13 0.48 23.08
C LYS A 21 10.40 -0.35 23.12
N GLU A 22 10.38 -1.49 23.80
CA GLU A 22 11.51 -2.41 23.82
C GLU A 22 11.81 -2.96 22.42
N LEU A 23 10.77 -3.35 21.68
CA LEU A 23 10.88 -3.74 20.27
C LEU A 23 11.41 -2.62 19.37
N GLN A 24 10.96 -1.37 19.57
CA GLN A 24 11.43 -0.22 18.78
C GLN A 24 12.94 -0.03 18.92
N ASN A 25 13.48 -0.17 20.13
CA ASN A 25 14.92 -0.09 20.36
C ASN A 25 15.68 -1.23 19.67
N LEU A 26 15.11 -2.44 19.63
CA LEU A 26 15.69 -3.57 18.91
C LEU A 26 15.70 -3.33 17.39
N LEU A 27 14.62 -2.78 16.83
CA LEU A 27 14.53 -2.44 15.40
C LEU A 27 15.62 -1.44 15.00
N ILE A 28 15.75 -0.35 15.76
CA ILE A 28 16.80 0.67 15.58
C ILE A 28 18.20 0.04 15.61
N ALA A 29 18.49 -0.80 16.60
CA ALA A 29 19.79 -1.45 16.73
C ALA A 29 20.09 -2.38 15.54
N ASN A 30 19.08 -3.08 15.03
CA ASN A 30 19.21 -3.94 13.86
C ASN A 30 19.47 -3.12 12.58
N GLU A 31 18.78 -2.00 12.39
CA GLU A 31 18.96 -1.12 11.23
C GLU A 31 20.37 -0.49 11.21
N GLU A 32 20.89 -0.04 12.35
CA GLU A 32 22.27 0.43 12.48
C GLU A 32 23.29 -0.66 12.09
N MET A 33 23.02 -1.91 12.48
CA MET A 33 23.83 -3.05 12.07
C MET A 33 23.75 -3.27 10.56
N PHE A 34 22.57 -3.24 9.95
CA PHE A 34 22.41 -3.47 8.52
C PHE A 34 23.06 -2.40 7.66
N ILE A 35 22.99 -1.13 8.09
CA ILE A 35 23.69 -0.01 7.44
C ILE A 35 25.21 -0.23 7.41
N SER A 36 25.77 -0.82 8.47
CA SER A 36 27.21 -1.08 8.53
C SER A 36 27.63 -2.39 7.86
N ALA A 37 26.72 -3.37 7.75
CA ALA A 37 26.99 -4.68 7.16
C ALA A 37 26.72 -4.75 5.64
N SER A 38 25.83 -3.91 5.11
CA SER A 38 25.48 -3.92 3.68
C SER A 38 26.55 -3.20 2.84
N THR A 39 26.89 -3.78 1.68
CA THR A 39 27.74 -3.14 0.66
C THR A 39 26.92 -2.50 -0.47
N ASP A 40 25.61 -2.70 -0.47
CA ASP A 40 24.69 -2.16 -1.46
C ASP A 40 24.19 -0.79 -1.02
N ASN A 41 24.49 0.24 -1.82
CA ASN A 41 24.16 1.63 -1.51
C ASN A 41 22.65 1.89 -1.41
N GLU A 42 21.84 1.23 -2.24
CA GLU A 42 20.40 1.44 -2.25
C GLU A 42 19.76 0.79 -1.01
N ILE A 43 20.13 -0.45 -0.70
CA ILE A 43 19.69 -1.13 0.53
C ILE A 43 20.13 -0.33 1.76
N THR A 44 21.37 0.16 1.76
CA THR A 44 21.91 0.97 2.86
C THR A 44 21.11 2.26 3.04
N GLN A 45 20.76 2.95 1.94
CA GLN A 45 19.97 4.16 2.02
C GLN A 45 18.56 3.89 2.58
N ARG A 46 17.91 2.80 2.18
CA ARG A 46 16.60 2.42 2.71
C ARG A 46 16.63 2.18 4.21
N PHE A 47 17.64 1.47 4.70
CA PHE A 47 17.79 1.29 6.14
C PHE A 47 18.09 2.61 6.87
N ARG A 48 18.77 3.57 6.24
CA ARG A 48 18.94 4.92 6.82
C ARG A 48 17.61 5.66 6.93
N ASP A 49 16.78 5.58 5.89
CA ASP A 49 15.46 6.22 5.88
C ASP A 49 14.56 5.58 6.96
N MET A 50 14.51 4.25 7.02
CA MET A 50 13.81 3.50 8.09
C MET A 50 14.32 3.89 9.48
N LEU A 51 15.64 3.96 9.67
CA LEU A 51 16.26 4.33 10.94
C LEU A 51 15.91 5.74 11.38
N GLU A 52 15.81 6.69 10.44
CA GLU A 52 15.38 8.04 10.75
C GLU A 52 13.93 8.07 11.26
N ASP A 53 13.03 7.40 10.54
CA ASP A 53 11.62 7.24 10.94
C ASP A 53 11.50 6.52 12.29
N ASP A 54 12.21 5.41 12.48
CA ASP A 54 12.16 4.61 13.70
C ASP A 54 12.68 5.35 14.93
N ARG A 55 13.67 6.23 14.76
CA ARG A 55 14.13 7.14 15.83
C ARG A 55 13.09 8.21 16.16
N LYS A 56 12.36 8.75 15.18
CA LYS A 56 11.22 9.65 15.43
C LYS A 56 10.09 8.91 16.13
N ASN A 57 9.78 7.70 15.69
CA ASN A 57 8.76 6.82 16.25
C ASN A 57 9.02 6.50 17.72
N LEU A 58 10.28 6.30 18.12
CA LEU A 58 10.63 6.14 19.53
C LEU A 58 10.20 7.37 20.37
N GLY A 59 10.41 8.58 19.87
CA GLY A 59 9.97 9.81 20.54
C GLY A 59 8.45 10.00 20.57
N ILE A 60 7.74 9.59 19.51
CA ILE A 60 6.27 9.56 19.48
C ILE A 60 5.75 8.55 20.52
N LEU A 61 6.35 7.37 20.59
CA LEU A 61 5.96 6.34 21.53
C LEU A 61 6.17 6.76 22.99
N ASP A 62 7.29 7.43 23.28
CA ASP A 62 7.53 8.05 24.59
C ASP A 62 6.45 9.08 24.94
N THR A 63 6.07 9.91 23.96
CA THR A 63 4.99 10.89 24.14
C THR A 63 3.66 10.20 24.43
N VAL A 64 3.29 9.16 23.67
CA VAL A 64 2.08 8.37 23.91
C VAL A 64 2.09 7.74 25.30
N MET A 65 3.19 7.13 25.72
CA MET A 65 3.31 6.52 27.04
C MET A 65 3.14 7.55 28.18
N VAL A 66 3.68 8.76 28.01
CA VAL A 66 3.51 9.86 28.98
C VAL A 66 2.06 10.34 29.01
N GLN A 67 1.45 10.61 27.84
CA GLN A 67 0.06 11.08 27.76
C GLN A 67 -0.95 10.04 28.23
N TYR A 68 -0.64 8.75 28.04
CA TYR A 68 -1.46 7.64 28.52
C TYR A 68 -1.52 7.59 30.06
N GLY A 69 -0.47 8.09 30.74
CA GLY A 69 -0.48 8.33 32.19
C GLY A 69 -0.34 7.10 33.08
N VAL A 70 -0.44 5.89 32.53
CA VAL A 70 -0.24 4.63 33.26
C VAL A 70 1.12 4.04 32.91
N LYS A 71 1.97 3.84 33.92
CA LYS A 71 3.31 3.26 33.77
C LYS A 71 3.27 1.74 33.90
N ALA A 72 4.00 1.08 33.03
CA ALA A 72 4.31 -0.33 33.12
C ALA A 72 5.71 -0.59 32.54
N GLU A 73 6.32 -1.68 33.00
CA GLU A 73 7.55 -2.20 32.41
C GLU A 73 7.20 -3.19 31.29
N PRO A 74 8.12 -3.41 30.33
CA PRO A 74 7.94 -4.47 29.34
C PRO A 74 7.83 -5.83 30.04
N ARG A 75 7.10 -6.75 29.41
CA ARG A 75 6.93 -8.10 29.95
C ARG A 75 8.25 -8.85 29.84
N GLU A 76 8.60 -9.60 30.88
CA GLU A 76 9.85 -10.38 30.95
C GLU A 76 10.09 -11.26 29.71
N VAL A 77 9.03 -11.86 29.17
CA VAL A 77 9.08 -12.68 27.95
C VAL A 77 9.55 -11.88 26.73
N ILE A 78 9.15 -10.60 26.62
CA ILE A 78 9.59 -9.71 25.54
C ILE A 78 11.06 -9.34 25.74
N SER A 79 11.49 -8.99 26.95
CA SER A 79 12.90 -8.71 27.23
C SER A 79 13.81 -9.91 26.93
N GLN A 80 13.38 -11.12 27.31
CA GLN A 80 14.11 -12.35 26.99
C GLN A 80 14.16 -12.61 25.47
N MET A 81 13.06 -12.41 24.76
CA MET A 81 13.01 -12.52 23.31
C MET A 81 13.94 -11.51 22.64
N VAL A 82 13.91 -10.24 23.07
CA VAL A 82 14.77 -9.17 22.56
C VAL A 82 16.24 -9.53 22.74
N GLN A 83 16.63 -9.99 23.93
CA GLN A 83 17.99 -10.45 24.20
C GLN A 83 18.41 -11.59 23.26
N LYS A 84 17.54 -12.59 23.05
CA LYS A 84 17.84 -13.72 22.17
C LYS A 84 17.99 -13.30 20.71
N VAL A 85 17.14 -12.39 20.24
CA VAL A 85 17.26 -11.83 18.89
C VAL A 85 18.55 -11.04 18.76
N GLN A 86 18.94 -10.22 19.74
CA GLN A 86 20.21 -9.49 19.71
C GLN A 86 21.41 -10.43 19.61
N GLU A 87 21.43 -11.51 20.41
CA GLU A 87 22.46 -12.56 20.32
C GLU A 87 22.51 -13.18 18.91
N MET A 88 21.35 -13.48 18.31
CA MET A 88 21.26 -14.01 16.94
C MET A 88 21.77 -13.02 15.89
N MET A 89 21.41 -11.74 16.01
CA MET A 89 21.81 -10.69 15.07
C MET A 89 23.30 -10.38 15.15
N GLN A 90 23.90 -10.39 16.35
CA GLN A 90 25.34 -10.19 16.54
C GLN A 90 26.17 -11.42 16.14
N GLY A 91 25.56 -12.61 16.16
CA GLY A 91 26.20 -13.84 15.75
C GLY A 91 26.52 -13.91 14.25
N ASN A 92 27.30 -14.93 13.89
CA ASN A 92 27.68 -15.26 12.52
C ASN A 92 26.90 -16.44 11.92
N LYS A 93 25.91 -16.96 12.65
CA LYS A 93 25.09 -18.10 12.20
C LYS A 93 24.10 -17.72 11.12
N LEU A 94 23.71 -16.45 11.06
CA LEU A 94 22.80 -15.91 10.06
C LEU A 94 23.59 -15.04 9.08
N ASN A 95 23.32 -15.20 7.78
CA ASN A 95 23.78 -14.25 6.77
C ASN A 95 22.91 -12.97 6.80
N LEU A 96 23.27 -11.96 6.00
CA LEU A 96 22.53 -10.68 5.98
C LEU A 96 21.07 -10.87 5.55
N PHE A 97 20.80 -11.71 4.55
CA PHE A 97 19.44 -12.02 4.09
C PHE A 97 18.57 -12.57 5.23
N GLU A 98 19.06 -13.57 5.96
CA GLU A 98 18.36 -14.20 7.08
C GLU A 98 18.14 -13.22 8.24
N LYS A 99 19.12 -12.36 8.54
CA LYS A 99 18.98 -11.32 9.57
C LYS A 99 17.90 -10.29 9.19
N VAL A 100 17.88 -9.83 7.94
CA VAL A 100 16.84 -8.92 7.46
C VAL A 100 15.46 -9.61 7.49
N PHE A 101 15.41 -10.92 7.22
CA PHE A 101 14.16 -11.68 7.33
C PHE A 101 13.63 -11.71 8.76
N GLN A 102 14.50 -11.93 9.75
CA GLN A 102 14.12 -11.82 11.16
C GLN A 102 13.67 -10.40 11.53
N HIS A 103 14.32 -9.37 10.98
CA HIS A 103 13.91 -7.98 11.21
C HIS A 103 12.52 -7.67 10.63
N GLU A 104 12.18 -8.20 9.45
CA GLU A 104 10.83 -8.06 8.87
C GLU A 104 9.75 -8.64 9.80
N LEU A 105 9.99 -9.82 10.38
CA LEU A 105 9.07 -10.43 11.34
C LEU A 105 8.87 -9.56 12.60
N LEU A 106 9.93 -8.92 13.10
CA LEU A 106 9.84 -8.00 14.24
C LEU A 106 9.07 -6.74 13.87
N LYS A 107 9.31 -6.18 12.67
CA LYS A 107 8.58 -5.01 12.16
C LYS A 107 7.09 -5.36 12.00
N HIS A 108 6.76 -6.56 11.54
CA HIS A 108 5.38 -7.06 11.50
C HIS A 108 4.75 -7.13 12.89
N GLN A 109 5.46 -7.67 13.88
CA GLN A 109 4.99 -7.70 15.27
C GLN A 109 4.74 -6.29 15.82
N GLN A 110 5.58 -5.31 15.45
CA GLN A 110 5.43 -3.91 15.85
C GLN A 110 4.14 -3.29 15.27
N VAL A 111 3.88 -3.50 13.97
CA VAL A 111 2.63 -3.07 13.31
C VAL A 111 1.41 -3.68 14.00
N MET A 112 1.41 -5.00 14.19
CA MET A 112 0.27 -5.68 14.80
C MET A 112 0.03 -5.23 16.23
N SER A 113 1.10 -4.98 17.00
CA SER A 113 1.00 -4.47 18.37
C SER A 113 0.35 -3.09 18.40
N GLY A 114 0.78 -2.16 17.56
CA GLY A 114 0.21 -0.81 17.52
C GLY A 114 -1.25 -0.80 17.05
N LEU A 115 -1.64 -1.67 16.10
CA LEU A 115 -3.03 -1.83 15.68
C LEU A 115 -3.92 -2.40 16.79
N ILE A 116 -3.43 -3.41 17.51
CA ILE A 116 -4.16 -4.00 18.64
C ILE A 116 -4.31 -2.98 19.77
N ILE A 117 -3.27 -2.20 20.09
CA ILE A 117 -3.36 -1.15 21.10
C ILE A 117 -4.38 -0.09 20.71
N HIS A 118 -4.35 0.38 19.46
CA HIS A 118 -5.34 1.35 18.96
C HIS A 118 -6.77 0.79 19.06
N LYS A 119 -7.01 -0.46 18.67
CA LYS A 119 -8.33 -1.10 18.80
C LYS A 119 -8.75 -1.33 20.24
N ALA A 120 -7.82 -1.68 21.13
CA ALA A 120 -8.10 -1.80 22.56
C ALA A 120 -8.49 -0.44 23.15
N ALA A 121 -7.82 0.64 22.75
CA ALA A 121 -8.08 2.00 23.21
C ALA A 121 -9.53 2.43 22.92
N GLN A 122 -10.02 2.15 21.72
CA GLN A 122 -11.40 2.44 21.28
C GLN A 122 -12.47 1.81 22.17
N VAL A 123 -12.16 0.67 22.81
CA VAL A 123 -13.11 -0.05 23.66
C VAL A 123 -12.97 0.34 25.14
N VAL A 124 -11.82 0.86 25.57
CA VAL A 124 -11.59 1.24 26.97
C VAL A 124 -12.18 2.60 27.29
N GLY A 125 -11.98 3.61 26.44
CA GLY A 125 -12.52 4.95 26.69
C GLY A 125 -11.95 6.03 25.77
N ALA A 126 -12.72 7.10 25.56
CA ALA A 126 -12.35 8.21 24.68
C ALA A 126 -11.09 8.98 25.14
N ASP A 127 -10.85 9.04 26.46
CA ASP A 127 -9.62 9.60 27.04
C ASP A 127 -8.38 8.80 26.61
N ILE A 128 -8.52 7.47 26.58
CA ILE A 128 -7.46 6.55 26.19
C ILE A 128 -7.22 6.55 24.68
N GLU A 129 -8.29 6.58 23.89
CA GLU A 129 -8.18 6.70 22.43
C GLU A 129 -7.44 7.98 22.02
N ALA A 130 -7.76 9.11 22.65
CA ALA A 130 -7.07 10.37 22.39
C ALA A 130 -5.57 10.28 22.70
N ALA A 131 -5.18 9.68 23.83
CA ALA A 131 -3.77 9.53 24.21
C ALA A 131 -2.97 8.63 23.25
N ILE A 132 -3.64 7.66 22.61
CA ILE A 132 -3.02 6.65 21.74
C ILE A 132 -3.05 7.05 20.27
N THR A 133 -3.81 8.08 19.90
CA THR A 133 -3.93 8.57 18.50
C THR A 133 -2.59 8.77 17.78
N PRO A 134 -1.52 9.29 18.40
CA PRO A 134 -0.22 9.42 17.73
C PRO A 134 0.42 8.08 17.30
N LEU A 135 0.02 6.94 17.86
CA LEU A 135 0.47 5.63 17.37
C LEU A 135 0.07 5.36 15.91
N ASN A 136 -0.92 6.09 15.36
CA ASN A 136 -1.30 5.95 13.97
C ASN A 136 -0.14 6.29 13.02
N THR A 137 0.69 7.28 13.35
CA THR A 137 1.90 7.61 12.59
C THR A 137 2.88 6.44 12.61
N ILE A 138 3.16 5.88 13.79
CA ILE A 138 4.05 4.73 13.95
C ILE A 138 3.52 3.52 13.14
N ASN A 139 2.22 3.23 13.23
CA ASN A 139 1.60 2.14 12.46
C ASN A 139 1.70 2.35 10.96
N PHE A 140 1.57 3.61 10.55
CA PHE A 140 1.58 4.01 9.16
C PHE A 140 2.99 3.83 8.55
N GLU A 141 4.02 4.38 9.21
CA GLU A 141 5.42 4.27 8.78
C GLU A 141 5.91 2.82 8.82
N ASN A 142 5.59 2.06 9.87
CA ASN A 142 5.99 0.66 9.95
C ASN A 142 5.42 -0.19 8.80
N ARG A 143 4.19 0.10 8.32
CA ARG A 143 3.65 -0.58 7.13
C ARG A 143 4.42 -0.23 5.86
N ALA A 144 4.80 1.04 5.70
CA ALA A 144 5.65 1.46 4.60
C ALA A 144 7.01 0.74 4.65
N HIS A 145 7.61 0.62 5.84
CA HIS A 145 8.85 -0.13 6.04
C HIS A 145 8.69 -1.60 5.67
N GLN A 146 7.55 -2.25 6.00
CA GLN A 146 7.30 -3.64 5.59
C GLN A 146 7.32 -3.82 4.07
N GLU A 147 6.70 -2.91 3.31
CA GLU A 147 6.75 -2.97 1.85
C GLU A 147 8.18 -2.78 1.33
N GLN A 148 8.93 -1.85 1.90
CA GLN A 148 10.36 -1.67 1.56
C GLN A 148 11.20 -2.92 1.88
N LEU A 149 10.97 -3.55 3.03
CA LEU A 149 11.67 -4.76 3.46
C LEU A 149 11.43 -5.94 2.52
N LYS A 150 10.24 -6.07 1.91
CA LYS A 150 9.99 -7.09 0.88
C LYS A 150 10.93 -6.94 -0.31
N GLY A 151 11.13 -5.71 -0.80
CA GLY A 151 12.08 -5.43 -1.88
C GLY A 151 13.53 -5.74 -1.49
N VAL A 152 13.92 -5.37 -0.26
CA VAL A 152 15.26 -5.69 0.26
C VAL A 152 15.47 -7.20 0.35
N LEU A 153 14.50 -7.94 0.89
CA LEU A 153 14.53 -9.39 1.01
C LEU A 153 14.61 -10.07 -0.34
N GLU A 154 13.94 -9.52 -1.35
CA GLU A 154 13.99 -10.06 -2.70
C GLU A 154 15.39 -9.90 -3.32
N ILE A 155 16.00 -8.71 -3.27
CA ILE A 155 17.39 -8.56 -3.73
C ILE A 155 18.28 -9.56 -2.98
N LEU A 156 18.28 -9.48 -1.64
CA LEU A 156 19.21 -10.23 -0.84
C LEU A 156 19.01 -11.73 -1.01
N GLY A 157 17.76 -12.17 -1.09
CA GLY A 157 17.40 -13.57 -1.30
C GLY A 157 17.77 -14.09 -2.69
N VAL A 158 17.53 -13.33 -3.76
CA VAL A 158 17.95 -13.73 -5.11
C VAL A 158 19.47 -13.82 -5.19
N ARG A 159 20.19 -12.83 -4.64
CA ARG A 159 21.66 -12.86 -4.57
C ARG A 159 22.16 -14.05 -3.79
N GLU A 160 21.58 -14.33 -2.62
CA GLU A 160 22.00 -15.43 -1.76
C GLU A 160 21.73 -16.80 -2.41
N LEU A 161 20.55 -16.99 -3.01
CA LEU A 161 20.14 -18.29 -3.55
C LEU A 161 20.74 -18.60 -4.93
N THR A 162 21.07 -17.57 -5.72
CA THR A 162 21.47 -17.75 -7.12
C THR A 162 22.84 -17.17 -7.48
N GLY A 163 23.38 -16.28 -6.64
CA GLY A 163 24.56 -15.47 -6.96
C GLY A 163 24.33 -14.39 -8.02
N GLN A 164 23.08 -14.10 -8.39
CA GLN A 164 22.72 -13.12 -9.43
C GLN A 164 21.92 -11.94 -8.87
N GLU A 165 21.84 -10.87 -9.65
CA GLU A 165 21.03 -9.68 -9.33
C GLU A 165 19.54 -9.90 -9.62
N ALA A 166 18.67 -9.31 -8.78
CA ALA A 166 17.23 -9.31 -9.01
C ALA A 166 16.85 -8.43 -10.23
N GLN A 167 15.77 -8.77 -10.94
CA GLN A 167 15.32 -8.01 -12.10
C GLN A 167 14.82 -6.60 -11.71
N GLN A 168 15.17 -5.58 -12.50
CA GLN A 168 15.02 -4.17 -12.13
C GLN A 168 13.57 -3.63 -12.03
N GLY A 169 12.53 -4.41 -12.38
CA GLY A 169 11.13 -3.96 -12.37
C GLY A 169 10.43 -4.05 -11.00
N ILE A 170 11.12 -4.53 -9.97
CA ILE A 170 10.49 -4.91 -8.70
C ILE A 170 10.59 -3.78 -7.66
N TRP A 171 11.65 -2.98 -7.74
CA TRP A 171 11.84 -1.82 -6.88
C TRP A 171 10.86 -0.68 -7.12
N ALA A 172 10.49 -0.44 -8.37
CA ALA A 172 9.46 0.52 -8.72
C ALA A 172 8.12 0.16 -8.03
N ARG A 173 7.72 -1.12 -8.09
CA ARG A 173 6.50 -1.60 -7.43
C ARG A 173 6.51 -1.38 -5.91
N VAL A 174 7.67 -1.55 -5.28
CA VAL A 174 7.84 -1.30 -3.84
C VAL A 174 7.73 0.19 -3.52
N GLN A 175 8.33 1.06 -4.34
CA GLN A 175 8.21 2.52 -4.19
C GLN A 175 6.75 2.98 -4.36
N ASP A 176 6.03 2.44 -5.34
CA ASP A 176 4.61 2.74 -5.58
C ASP A 176 3.73 2.31 -4.40
N ALA A 177 3.97 1.10 -3.87
CA ALA A 177 3.24 0.59 -2.70
C ALA A 177 3.48 1.48 -1.46
N VAL A 178 4.71 1.95 -1.27
CA VAL A 178 5.06 2.88 -0.19
C VAL A 178 4.40 4.25 -0.39
N ALA A 179 4.41 4.78 -1.62
CA ALA A 179 3.72 6.04 -1.94
C ALA A 179 2.21 5.96 -1.67
N ALA A 180 1.59 4.83 -2.03
CA ALA A 180 0.17 4.58 -1.77
C ALA A 180 -0.15 4.49 -0.27
N LEU A 181 0.74 3.88 0.52
CA LEU A 181 0.60 3.87 1.96
C LEU A 181 0.74 5.30 2.50
N THR A 182 1.83 5.99 2.17
CA THR A 182 2.26 7.26 2.78
C THR A 182 1.40 8.47 2.47
N GLY A 183 0.50 8.37 1.49
CA GLY A 183 -0.41 9.48 1.17
C GLY A 183 0.33 10.75 0.74
N VAL A 184 1.60 10.64 0.31
CA VAL A 184 2.43 11.77 -0.15
C VAL A 184 1.85 12.36 -1.44
N ALA A 185 0.93 11.66 -2.10
CA ALA A 185 -0.07 12.26 -2.98
C ALA A 185 -1.23 12.87 -2.16
N GLY A 186 -1.03 14.10 -1.66
CA GLY A 186 -2.10 15.06 -1.42
C GLY A 186 -3.24 14.70 -0.46
N SER A 187 -3.06 15.10 0.80
CA SER A 187 -4.11 15.49 1.76
C SER A 187 -5.09 14.43 2.30
N VAL A 188 -5.03 14.26 3.62
CA VAL A 188 -6.14 13.99 4.56
C VAL A 188 -7.20 12.99 4.08
N MET A 189 -7.10 11.75 4.57
CA MET A 189 -8.30 11.02 5.01
C MET A 189 -8.04 10.28 6.31
N THR A 190 -8.72 10.76 7.34
CA THR A 190 -8.88 10.19 8.67
C THR A 190 -9.81 8.96 8.67
N GLN A 191 -9.36 7.91 9.35
CA GLN A 191 -10.07 6.93 10.20
C GLN A 191 -11.34 6.17 9.73
N THR A 192 -11.21 4.84 9.87
CA THR A 192 -12.17 3.82 10.37
C THR A 192 -13.52 3.58 9.69
N SER A 193 -13.70 2.39 9.09
CA SER A 193 -14.63 1.32 9.54
C SER A 193 -14.56 0.11 8.59
N ASP A 194 -14.71 -1.10 9.15
CA ASP A 194 -14.85 -2.42 8.51
C ASP A 194 -13.91 -2.83 7.37
N LYS A 195 -13.05 -3.82 7.64
CA LYS A 195 -12.58 -4.74 6.58
C LYS A 195 -13.75 -5.64 6.16
N GLY A 196 -14.70 -5.07 5.42
CA GLY A 196 -15.43 -5.80 4.40
C GLY A 196 -14.48 -6.16 3.26
N ASP A 197 -14.86 -7.11 2.42
CA ASP A 197 -14.16 -7.36 1.17
C ASP A 197 -14.01 -6.04 0.37
N MET A 198 -13.00 -5.93 -0.50
CA MET A 198 -12.84 -4.74 -1.35
C MET A 198 -14.15 -4.43 -2.08
N ASN A 199 -14.69 -3.23 -1.86
CA ASN A 199 -15.92 -2.79 -2.50
C ASN A 199 -15.62 -2.24 -3.91
N LEU A 200 -16.66 -1.94 -4.70
CA LEU A 200 -16.46 -1.56 -6.11
C LEU A 200 -15.54 -0.34 -6.24
N GLN A 201 -15.71 0.69 -5.40
CA GLN A 201 -14.88 1.90 -5.46
C GLN A 201 -13.41 1.59 -5.17
N ASP A 202 -13.13 0.67 -4.26
CA ASP A 202 -11.75 0.27 -3.95
C ASP A 202 -11.08 -0.36 -5.17
N VAL A 203 -11.80 -1.25 -5.87
CA VAL A 203 -11.28 -1.93 -7.07
C VAL A 203 -11.06 -0.94 -8.22
N LEU A 204 -11.99 -0.01 -8.45
CA LEU A 204 -11.85 1.01 -9.49
C LEU A 204 -10.68 1.95 -9.20
N ARG A 205 -10.52 2.44 -7.95
CA ARG A 205 -9.33 3.25 -7.57
C ARG A 205 -8.01 2.52 -7.79
N MET A 206 -7.96 1.22 -7.49
CA MET A 206 -6.77 0.40 -7.74
C MET A 206 -6.44 0.33 -9.23
N ASP A 207 -7.44 0.16 -10.08
CA ASP A 207 -7.27 0.17 -11.54
C ASP A 207 -6.82 1.55 -12.04
N HIS A 208 -7.46 2.64 -11.59
CA HIS A 208 -7.10 4.01 -11.95
C HIS A 208 -5.64 4.30 -11.60
N GLN A 209 -5.22 3.93 -10.39
CA GLN A 209 -3.85 4.13 -9.95
C GLN A 209 -2.87 3.33 -10.81
N LYS A 210 -3.19 2.07 -11.14
CA LYS A 210 -2.36 1.25 -12.01
C LYS A 210 -2.21 1.86 -13.41
N VAL A 211 -3.29 2.37 -13.98
CA VAL A 211 -3.29 3.03 -15.29
C VAL A 211 -2.47 4.32 -15.26
N ARG A 212 -2.60 5.17 -14.23
CA ARG A 212 -1.77 6.37 -14.02
C ARG A 212 -0.27 6.02 -13.99
N VAL A 213 0.11 4.98 -13.25
CA VAL A 213 1.51 4.50 -13.19
C VAL A 213 1.99 4.04 -14.57
N LEU A 214 1.18 3.26 -15.30
CA LEU A 214 1.55 2.80 -16.64
C LEU A 214 1.76 3.94 -17.63
N PHE A 215 0.95 5.01 -17.57
CA PHE A 215 1.19 6.22 -18.36
C PHE A 215 2.54 6.87 -18.01
N ALA A 216 2.83 7.04 -16.72
CA ALA A 216 4.10 7.62 -16.27
C ALA A 216 5.31 6.78 -16.71
N GLU A 217 5.23 5.45 -16.62
CA GLU A 217 6.29 4.53 -17.06
C GLU A 217 6.52 4.57 -18.58
N ILE A 218 5.46 4.67 -19.39
CA ILE A 218 5.57 4.83 -20.84
C ILE A 218 6.26 6.15 -21.19
N GLU A 219 5.90 7.24 -20.50
CA GLU A 219 6.49 8.57 -20.70
C GLU A 219 7.93 8.68 -20.21
N GLY A 220 8.27 8.02 -19.11
CA GLY A 220 9.61 8.03 -18.51
C GLY A 220 10.59 7.07 -19.19
N SER A 221 10.11 5.98 -19.79
CA SER A 221 10.98 5.00 -20.44
C SER A 221 11.57 5.53 -21.75
N ARG A 222 12.88 5.33 -21.96
CA ARG A 222 13.56 5.51 -23.26
C ARG A 222 13.92 4.19 -23.93
N ASP A 223 13.62 3.08 -23.27
CA ASP A 223 13.88 1.73 -23.74
C ASP A 223 12.66 1.23 -24.52
N MET A 224 12.88 0.86 -25.79
CA MET A 224 11.81 0.42 -26.69
C MET A 224 11.10 -0.82 -26.17
N GLN A 225 11.84 -1.79 -25.61
CA GLN A 225 11.29 -3.03 -25.11
C GLN A 225 10.46 -2.79 -23.85
N LYS A 226 10.98 -2.02 -22.89
CA LYS A 226 10.21 -1.63 -21.69
C LYS A 226 8.96 -0.85 -22.04
N ARG A 227 9.06 0.10 -22.98
CA ARG A 227 7.91 0.89 -23.45
C ARG A 227 6.86 -0.01 -24.11
N GLN A 228 7.29 -1.01 -24.88
CA GLN A 228 6.40 -2.02 -25.47
C GLN A 228 5.68 -2.85 -24.40
N GLU A 229 6.39 -3.27 -23.36
CA GLU A 229 5.82 -4.03 -22.24
C GLU A 229 4.79 -3.20 -21.47
N PHE A 230 5.14 -1.96 -21.09
CA PHE A 230 4.24 -1.06 -20.38
C PHE A 230 3.02 -0.69 -21.21
N PHE A 231 3.19 -0.35 -22.49
CA PHE A 231 2.08 -0.09 -23.38
C PHE A 231 1.20 -1.34 -23.57
N GLY A 232 1.80 -2.53 -23.71
CA GLY A 232 1.07 -3.78 -23.81
C GLY A 232 0.23 -4.08 -22.57
N GLN A 233 0.71 -3.67 -21.39
CA GLN A 233 -0.04 -3.79 -20.14
C GLN A 233 -1.14 -2.72 -20.03
N LEU A 234 -0.85 -1.45 -20.35
CA LEU A 234 -1.82 -0.35 -20.40
C LEU A 234 -2.99 -0.70 -21.34
N TYR A 235 -2.68 -1.17 -22.55
CA TYR A 235 -3.66 -1.58 -23.54
C TYR A 235 -4.65 -2.60 -22.98
N LYS A 236 -4.16 -3.61 -22.27
CA LYS A 236 -5.02 -4.65 -21.67
C LYS A 236 -5.82 -4.11 -20.49
N ASP A 237 -5.16 -3.39 -19.58
CA ASP A 237 -5.77 -2.97 -18.32
C ASP A 237 -6.84 -1.91 -18.55
N LEU A 238 -6.55 -0.88 -19.34
CA LEU A 238 -7.49 0.19 -19.64
C LEU A 238 -8.70 -0.33 -20.42
N ARG A 239 -8.46 -1.18 -21.44
CA ARG A 239 -9.55 -1.80 -22.21
C ARG A 239 -10.45 -2.69 -21.37
N ALA A 240 -9.85 -3.55 -20.54
CA ALA A 240 -10.64 -4.46 -19.70
C ALA A 240 -11.37 -3.74 -18.57
N HIS A 241 -10.80 -2.64 -18.06
CA HIS A 241 -11.43 -1.78 -17.07
C HIS A 241 -12.66 -1.07 -17.67
N ALA A 242 -12.49 -0.30 -18.74
CA ALA A 242 -13.59 0.42 -19.40
C ALA A 242 -14.76 -0.51 -19.77
N LEU A 243 -14.47 -1.61 -20.47
CA LEU A 243 -15.51 -2.57 -20.85
C LEU A 243 -16.20 -3.25 -19.66
N ALA A 244 -15.52 -3.38 -18.51
CA ALA A 244 -16.14 -3.92 -17.30
C ALA A 244 -17.00 -2.87 -16.58
N GLU A 245 -16.65 -1.58 -16.66
CA GLU A 245 -17.46 -0.49 -16.15
C GLU A 245 -18.76 -0.35 -16.94
N ASP A 246 -18.66 -0.37 -18.27
CA ASP A 246 -19.79 -0.35 -19.19
C ASP A 246 -20.82 -1.45 -18.92
N ASP A 247 -20.33 -2.66 -18.61
CA ASP A 247 -21.18 -3.85 -18.42
C ASP A 247 -21.70 -4.01 -16.99
N ILE A 248 -20.95 -3.52 -15.98
CA ILE A 248 -21.25 -3.77 -14.56
C ILE A 248 -21.51 -2.50 -13.77
N ALA A 249 -20.61 -1.51 -13.84
CA ALA A 249 -20.64 -0.35 -12.96
C ALA A 249 -21.69 0.67 -13.40
N TYR A 250 -21.64 1.12 -14.66
CA TYR A 250 -22.55 2.13 -15.21
C TYR A 250 -24.02 1.67 -15.23
N PRO A 251 -24.35 0.42 -15.60
CA PRO A 251 -25.73 -0.05 -15.54
C PRO A 251 -26.29 -0.10 -14.12
N ALA A 252 -25.43 -0.27 -13.10
CA ALA A 252 -25.88 -0.31 -11.72
C ALA A 252 -26.46 1.04 -11.27
N VAL A 253 -25.86 2.16 -11.72
CA VAL A 253 -26.26 3.51 -11.29
C VAL A 253 -27.31 4.17 -12.18
N ARG A 254 -27.80 3.49 -13.22
CA ARG A 254 -28.83 4.06 -14.13
C ARG A 254 -30.06 4.52 -13.34
N GLY A 255 -30.53 5.74 -13.62
CA GLY A 255 -31.60 6.39 -12.85
C GLY A 255 -31.23 6.87 -11.44
N LYS A 256 -29.97 6.70 -11.00
CA LYS A 256 -29.42 7.17 -9.71
C LYS A 256 -28.26 8.17 -9.88
N TYR A 257 -27.81 8.38 -11.11
CA TYR A 257 -26.77 9.31 -11.53
C TYR A 257 -27.29 10.09 -12.74
N PRO A 258 -26.91 11.37 -12.95
CA PRO A 258 -27.43 12.15 -14.08
C PRO A 258 -27.16 11.45 -15.41
N GLU A 259 -28.22 11.25 -16.21
CA GLU A 259 -28.11 10.49 -17.48
C GLU A 259 -27.18 11.19 -18.49
N SER A 260 -27.08 12.52 -18.46
CA SER A 260 -26.12 13.27 -19.29
C SER A 260 -24.68 12.91 -18.94
N ASP A 261 -24.37 12.89 -17.64
CA ASP A 261 -23.02 12.67 -17.13
C ASP A 261 -22.65 11.19 -17.28
N LEU A 262 -23.62 10.28 -17.14
CA LEU A 262 -23.41 8.86 -17.42
C LEU A 262 -23.10 8.63 -18.90
N GLN A 263 -23.83 9.30 -19.79
CA GLN A 263 -23.61 9.19 -21.24
C GLN A 263 -22.25 9.79 -21.64
N GLU A 264 -21.79 10.84 -20.96
CA GLU A 264 -20.45 11.40 -21.14
C GLU A 264 -19.38 10.37 -20.80
N LEU A 265 -19.46 9.71 -19.64
CA LEU A 265 -18.53 8.64 -19.24
C LEU A 265 -18.45 7.54 -20.31
N TYR A 266 -19.60 7.03 -20.78
CA TYR A 266 -19.65 6.05 -21.88
C TYR A 266 -18.93 6.55 -23.14
N ASN A 267 -19.21 7.79 -23.56
CA ASN A 267 -18.64 8.35 -24.80
C ASN A 267 -17.12 8.53 -24.71
N GLU A 268 -16.61 8.93 -23.55
CA GLU A 268 -15.18 9.06 -23.30
C GLU A 268 -14.48 7.70 -23.43
N GLN A 269 -15.00 6.66 -22.77
CA GLN A 269 -14.44 5.31 -22.82
C GLN A 269 -14.48 4.70 -24.23
N ASP A 270 -15.61 4.86 -24.94
CA ASP A 270 -15.76 4.43 -26.33
C ASP A 270 -14.72 5.09 -27.25
N SER A 271 -14.31 6.33 -26.95
CA SER A 271 -13.30 7.05 -27.73
C SER A 271 -11.88 6.49 -27.54
N TRP A 272 -11.59 5.85 -26.40
CA TRP A 272 -10.25 5.35 -26.09
C TRP A 272 -9.90 4.06 -26.79
N LEU A 273 -10.87 3.15 -26.99
CA LEU A 273 -10.64 1.87 -27.65
C LEU A 273 -10.01 1.98 -29.05
N PRO A 274 -10.52 2.82 -29.97
CA PRO A 274 -9.87 3.01 -31.26
C PRO A 274 -8.51 3.70 -31.15
N ILE A 275 -8.30 4.59 -30.16
CA ILE A 275 -6.99 5.21 -29.90
C ILE A 275 -5.97 4.16 -29.45
N LEU A 276 -6.35 3.25 -28.56
CA LEU A 276 -5.51 2.13 -28.10
C LEU A 276 -5.15 1.20 -29.26
N ASP A 277 -6.10 0.89 -30.15
CA ASP A 277 -5.86 0.06 -31.33
C ASP A 277 -4.97 0.76 -32.36
N GLN A 278 -5.11 2.08 -32.53
CA GLN A 278 -4.19 2.88 -33.35
C GLN A 278 -2.78 2.83 -32.77
N LEU A 279 -2.61 3.15 -31.49
CA LEU A 279 -1.31 3.17 -30.79
C LEU A 279 -0.57 1.84 -30.90
N ARG A 280 -1.30 0.71 -30.88
CA ARG A 280 -0.74 -0.64 -31.02
C ARG A 280 0.01 -0.87 -32.34
N SER A 281 -0.35 -0.14 -33.39
CA SER A 281 0.25 -0.24 -34.73
C SER A 281 1.34 0.80 -35.02
N MET A 282 1.60 1.71 -34.07
CA MET A 282 2.54 2.80 -34.24
C MET A 282 3.96 2.43 -33.82
N ASP A 283 4.94 3.19 -34.32
CA ASP A 283 6.29 3.15 -33.79
C ASP A 283 6.31 3.75 -32.38
N LEU A 284 6.57 2.89 -31.39
CA LEU A 284 6.63 3.21 -29.96
C LEU A 284 7.68 4.26 -29.62
N MET A 285 8.69 4.46 -30.47
CA MET A 285 9.75 5.46 -30.26
C MET A 285 9.46 6.80 -30.94
N SER A 286 8.36 6.90 -31.70
CA SER A 286 7.99 8.12 -32.40
C SER A 286 7.44 9.20 -31.46
N GLU A 287 7.71 10.47 -31.77
CA GLU A 287 7.09 11.62 -31.08
C GLU A 287 5.56 11.61 -31.25
N GLN A 288 5.05 11.10 -32.38
CA GLN A 288 3.62 11.00 -32.60
C GLN A 288 2.96 10.02 -31.63
N PHE A 289 3.57 8.86 -31.35
CA PHE A 289 3.11 7.94 -30.33
C PHE A 289 3.05 8.62 -28.96
N MET A 290 4.12 9.32 -28.57
CA MET A 290 4.17 10.03 -27.28
C MET A 290 3.11 11.13 -27.16
N ASN A 291 2.82 11.86 -28.23
CA ASN A 291 1.78 12.89 -28.20
C ASN A 291 0.39 12.30 -28.01
N ILE A 292 0.09 11.18 -28.66
CA ILE A 292 -1.21 10.50 -28.50
C ILE A 292 -1.31 9.86 -27.10
N ILE A 293 -0.22 9.29 -26.57
CA ILE A 293 -0.18 8.78 -25.19
C ILE A 293 -0.52 9.89 -24.18
N ARG A 294 0.06 11.08 -24.31
CA ARG A 294 -0.24 12.20 -23.41
C ARG A 294 -1.69 12.66 -23.52
N GLN A 295 -2.22 12.75 -24.74
CA GLN A 295 -3.64 13.10 -24.97
C GLN A 295 -4.58 12.06 -24.36
N LEU A 296 -4.27 10.77 -24.53
CA LEU A 296 -5.03 9.69 -23.93
C LEU A 296 -4.95 9.74 -22.40
N ARG A 297 -3.76 9.98 -21.84
CA ARG A 297 -3.58 10.16 -20.39
C ARG A 297 -4.46 11.30 -19.87
N ASP A 298 -4.39 12.48 -20.48
CA ASP A 298 -5.15 13.64 -20.03
C ASP A 298 -6.66 13.36 -20.04
N SER A 299 -7.16 12.73 -21.11
CA SER A 299 -8.57 12.31 -21.21
C SER A 299 -8.95 11.27 -20.13
N VAL A 300 -8.09 10.28 -19.87
CA VAL A 300 -8.32 9.29 -18.82
C VAL A 300 -8.26 9.91 -17.42
N GLU A 301 -7.35 10.85 -17.16
CA GLU A 301 -7.25 11.53 -15.87
C GLU A 301 -8.47 12.42 -15.57
N ASP A 302 -9.00 13.11 -16.59
CA ASP A 302 -10.22 13.90 -16.47
C ASP A 302 -11.44 12.99 -16.21
N HIS A 303 -11.57 11.89 -16.94
CA HIS A 303 -12.61 10.88 -16.71
C HIS A 303 -12.55 10.31 -15.30
N VAL A 304 -11.38 9.83 -14.87
CA VAL A 304 -11.17 9.29 -13.52
C VAL A 304 -11.54 10.33 -12.47
N ARG A 305 -11.21 11.61 -12.69
CA ARG A 305 -11.59 12.70 -11.78
C ARG A 305 -13.10 12.87 -11.71
N GLN A 306 -13.81 12.80 -12.84
CA GLN A 306 -15.27 12.85 -12.85
C GLN A 306 -15.85 11.68 -12.06
N GLU A 307 -15.36 10.46 -12.30
CA GLU A 307 -15.83 9.27 -11.63
C GLU A 307 -15.59 9.31 -10.11
N GLU A 308 -14.36 9.60 -9.69
CA GLU A 308 -13.98 9.60 -8.28
C GLU A 308 -14.72 10.68 -7.48
N ASN A 309 -15.09 11.80 -8.11
CA ASN A 309 -15.80 12.90 -7.44
C ASN A 309 -17.33 12.74 -7.45
N THR A 310 -17.91 12.24 -8.54
CA THR A 310 -19.37 12.30 -8.76
C THR A 310 -20.00 10.92 -8.87
N PHE A 311 -19.46 10.04 -9.73
CA PHE A 311 -19.95 8.66 -9.88
C PHE A 311 -19.80 7.84 -8.59
N PHE A 312 -18.66 7.97 -7.89
CA PHE A 312 -18.44 7.28 -6.62
C PHE A 312 -19.36 7.82 -5.52
N ALA A 313 -19.73 9.09 -5.55
CA ALA A 313 -20.75 9.61 -4.64
C ALA A 313 -22.10 8.92 -4.90
N ALA A 314 -22.52 8.76 -6.17
CA ALA A 314 -23.73 8.05 -6.50
C ALA A 314 -23.71 6.57 -6.07
N LEU A 315 -22.56 5.88 -6.20
CA LEU A 315 -22.38 4.53 -5.67
C LEU A 315 -22.52 4.48 -4.14
N ARG A 316 -21.85 5.39 -3.41
CA ARG A 316 -21.91 5.44 -1.95
C ARG A 316 -23.31 5.74 -1.43
N ASP A 317 -24.01 6.65 -2.09
CA ASP A 317 -25.26 7.20 -1.59
C ASP A 317 -26.47 6.28 -1.93
N ASN A 318 -26.33 5.35 -2.88
CA ASN A 318 -27.43 4.52 -3.38
C ASN A 318 -27.26 3.00 -3.19
N PHE A 319 -26.17 2.55 -2.59
CA PHE A 319 -25.87 1.12 -2.39
C PHE A 319 -25.31 0.86 -0.99
N SER A 320 -25.69 -0.27 -0.40
CA SER A 320 -25.07 -0.74 0.84
C SER A 320 -23.68 -1.33 0.60
N SER A 321 -22.87 -1.44 1.64
CA SER A 321 -21.52 -2.03 1.55
C SER A 321 -21.54 -3.43 0.90
N SER A 322 -22.48 -4.29 1.30
CA SER A 322 -22.61 -5.63 0.72
C SER A 322 -23.00 -5.61 -0.77
N GLN A 323 -23.80 -4.64 -1.21
CA GLN A 323 -24.11 -4.48 -2.63
C GLN A 323 -22.88 -4.02 -3.42
N LEU A 324 -22.08 -3.11 -2.86
CA LEU A 324 -20.83 -2.66 -3.49
C LEU A 324 -19.78 -3.77 -3.55
N GLU A 325 -19.69 -4.65 -2.55
CA GLU A 325 -18.84 -5.86 -2.57
C GLU A 325 -19.29 -6.86 -3.65
N GLN A 326 -20.60 -7.07 -3.81
CA GLN A 326 -21.14 -7.92 -4.87
C GLN A 326 -20.86 -7.34 -6.26
N LEU A 327 -21.02 -6.02 -6.43
CA LEU A 327 -20.65 -5.34 -7.67
C LEU A 327 -19.15 -5.45 -7.94
N ALA A 328 -18.30 -5.30 -6.93
CA ALA A 328 -16.85 -5.51 -7.07
C ALA A 328 -16.52 -6.92 -7.56
N SER A 329 -17.20 -7.92 -7.02
CA SER A 329 -17.01 -9.33 -7.40
C SER A 329 -17.42 -9.58 -8.86
N ARG A 330 -18.57 -9.02 -9.29
CA ARG A 330 -19.04 -9.09 -10.68
C ARG A 330 -18.11 -8.34 -11.63
N PHE A 331 -17.64 -7.15 -11.24
CA PHE A 331 -16.70 -6.34 -12.01
C PHE A 331 -15.39 -7.10 -12.25
N LYS A 332 -14.78 -7.64 -11.19
CA LYS A 332 -13.55 -8.46 -11.30
C LYS A 332 -13.74 -9.67 -12.19
N ALA A 333 -14.86 -10.39 -12.05
CA ALA A 333 -15.17 -11.55 -12.89
C ALA A 333 -15.31 -11.17 -14.37
N LYS A 334 -16.02 -10.06 -14.65
CA LYS A 334 -16.18 -9.55 -16.02
C LYS A 334 -14.85 -9.11 -16.62
N LYS A 335 -14.05 -8.36 -15.86
CA LYS A 335 -12.70 -7.94 -16.26
C LYS A 335 -11.81 -9.14 -16.59
N SER A 336 -11.82 -10.18 -15.75
CA SER A 336 -11.10 -11.43 -16.01
C SER A 336 -11.55 -12.08 -17.31
N GLN A 337 -12.86 -12.17 -17.54
CA GLN A 337 -13.40 -12.72 -18.79
C GLN A 337 -12.90 -11.94 -20.02
N ILE A 338 -12.96 -10.60 -19.98
CA ILE A 338 -12.46 -9.75 -21.08
C ILE A 338 -10.96 -9.98 -21.32
N GLN A 339 -10.18 -10.12 -20.25
CA GLN A 339 -8.75 -10.42 -20.34
C GLN A 339 -8.48 -11.78 -20.98
N ASP A 340 -9.26 -12.81 -20.65
CA ASP A 340 -9.19 -14.14 -21.27
C ASP A 340 -9.56 -14.09 -22.76
N GLU A 341 -10.62 -13.36 -23.12
CA GLU A 341 -11.03 -13.15 -24.51
C GLU A 341 -9.94 -12.44 -25.33
N MET A 342 -9.34 -11.37 -24.78
CA MET A 342 -8.21 -10.69 -25.42
C MET A 342 -6.97 -11.58 -25.57
N ALA A 343 -6.73 -12.49 -24.63
CA ALA A 343 -5.63 -13.45 -24.71
C ALA A 343 -5.87 -14.49 -25.81
N ALA A 344 -7.13 -14.89 -26.03
CA ALA A 344 -7.53 -15.86 -27.05
C ALA A 344 -7.59 -15.28 -28.48
N MET A 345 -7.68 -13.95 -28.63
CA MET A 345 -7.66 -13.25 -29.93
C MET A 345 -6.23 -12.99 -30.48
N ARG A 346 -5.20 -13.43 -29.76
CA ARG A 346 -3.79 -13.40 -30.20
C ARG A 346 -3.44 -14.65 -30.99
#